data_AF-A0AAN8D0V7-F1
#
_entry.id   AF-A0AAN8D0V7-F1
#
_cell.length_a   1.000
_cell.length_b   1.000
_cell.length_c   1.000
_cell.angle_alpha   90.00
_cell.angle_beta   90.00
_cell.angle_gamma   90.00
#
_symmetry.space_group_name_H-M   'P 1'
#
loop_
_entity.id
_entity.type
_entity.pdbx_description
1 polymer ?
#
loop_
_entity_poly.entity_id
_entity_poly.type
_entity_poly.pdbx_seq_one_letter_code
_entity_poly.pdbx_strand_id
1 'polypeptide(L)'
;MFAAARQFDRKLTHNAFSFEGIVKTEEDVGHLIVWVLREYEEIDPIILSVGEEEELSIKDSEDLIAKALDFTGKIQFDTTMSDGQMKKTASNTKLKCYRPNFTFTPLNEAIKMTCNWFVANYDIART
;
A
#
# COMPACT_ATOMS: atom_id res chain seq x y z
N MET A 1 -18.08 -9.93 -18.40
CA MET A 1 -17.41 -8.64 -18.06
C MET A 1 -18.09 -7.87 -16.91
N PHE A 2 -19.08 -8.42 -16.19
CA PHE A 2 -19.84 -7.68 -15.15
C PHE A 2 -20.01 -8.43 -13.82
N ALA A 3 -19.21 -9.47 -13.54
CA ALA A 3 -19.35 -10.29 -12.33
C ALA A 3 -18.44 -9.85 -11.16
N ALA A 4 -17.27 -9.25 -11.43
CA ALA A 4 -16.29 -8.90 -10.40
C ALA A 4 -16.68 -7.66 -9.55
N ALA A 5 -17.58 -6.80 -10.05
CA ALA A 5 -18.00 -5.58 -9.35
C ALA A 5 -19.12 -5.79 -8.32
N ARG A 6 -19.67 -7.02 -8.18
CA ARG A 6 -20.83 -7.30 -7.33
C ARG A 6 -20.52 -7.60 -5.86
N GLN A 7 -19.26 -7.56 -5.45
CA GLN A 7 -18.84 -8.02 -4.11
C GLN A 7 -17.92 -7.04 -3.38
N PHE A 8 -18.10 -5.74 -3.61
CA PHE A 8 -17.52 -4.66 -2.81
C PHE A 8 -18.64 -3.89 -2.08
N ASP A 9 -19.43 -4.61 -1.28
CA ASP A 9 -20.39 -4.02 -0.33
C ASP A 9 -19.87 -4.25 1.10
N ARG A 10 -18.68 -3.71 1.38
CA ARG A 10 -18.15 -3.57 2.74
C ARG A 10 -17.98 -2.09 3.02
N LYS A 11 -18.68 -1.64 4.05
CA LYS A 11 -18.58 -0.28 4.56
C LYS A 11 -17.24 -0.09 5.29
N LEU A 12 -16.51 1.00 5.07
CA LEU A 12 -15.12 1.23 5.57
C LEU A 12 -15.01 2.60 6.27
N THR A 13 -14.29 2.82 7.36
CA THR A 13 -14.43 4.02 8.24
C THR A 13 -13.96 5.38 7.68
N HIS A 14 -14.57 6.51 8.13
CA HIS A 14 -14.19 7.89 7.75
C HIS A 14 -13.51 8.65 8.91
N ASN A 15 -12.18 8.77 8.85
CA ASN A 15 -11.41 9.96 9.23
C ASN A 15 -9.92 9.71 8.96
N ALA A 16 -9.37 10.27 7.87
CA ALA A 16 -7.94 10.48 7.61
C ALA A 16 -6.92 9.56 8.35
N PHE A 17 -7.03 8.25 8.18
CA PHE A 17 -6.01 7.31 8.65
C PHE A 17 -4.94 7.23 7.59
N SER A 18 -3.66 7.41 7.87
CA SER A 18 -2.66 7.05 6.88
C SER A 18 -2.57 5.52 6.79
N PHE A 19 -2.75 4.94 5.60
CA PHE A 19 -2.26 3.58 5.38
C PHE A 19 -0.75 3.73 5.33
N GLU A 20 -0.10 3.41 6.45
CA GLU A 20 1.35 3.43 6.58
C GLU A 20 1.95 2.54 5.50
N GLY A 21 2.66 3.12 4.55
CA GLY A 21 3.74 2.47 3.79
C GLY A 21 3.46 1.15 3.05
N ILE A 22 2.25 0.59 3.07
CA ILE A 22 1.91 -0.74 2.52
C ILE A 22 1.13 -0.59 1.22
N VAL A 23 1.54 0.37 0.39
CA VAL A 23 1.17 0.34 -1.02
C VAL A 23 2.43 0.58 -1.84
N LYS A 24 3.32 -0.39 -1.71
CA LYS A 24 4.47 -0.56 -2.59
C LYS A 24 4.43 -1.99 -3.08
N THR A 25 5.01 -2.23 -4.24
CA THR A 25 5.01 -3.57 -4.81
C THR A 25 5.79 -4.49 -3.87
N GLU A 26 5.34 -5.73 -3.72
CA GLU A 26 6.12 -6.77 -3.02
C GLU A 26 7.49 -6.97 -3.68
N GLU A 27 7.61 -6.59 -4.95
CA GLU A 27 8.85 -6.56 -5.71
C GLU A 27 9.89 -5.57 -5.16
N ASP A 28 9.49 -4.33 -4.84
CA ASP A 28 10.39 -3.33 -4.25
C ASP A 28 10.97 -3.84 -2.93
N VAL A 29 10.10 -4.38 -2.07
CA VAL A 29 10.49 -4.94 -0.78
C VAL A 29 11.38 -6.18 -0.98
N GLY A 30 11.07 -7.03 -1.96
CA GLY A 30 11.89 -8.19 -2.32
C GLY A 30 13.33 -7.80 -2.71
N HIS A 31 13.49 -6.76 -3.54
CA HIS A 31 14.80 -6.22 -3.90
C HIS A 31 15.57 -5.71 -2.67
N LEU A 32 14.90 -5.00 -1.77
CA LEU A 32 15.51 -4.49 -0.55
C LEU A 32 15.87 -5.62 0.43
N ILE A 33 15.06 -6.66 0.56
CA ILE A 33 15.37 -7.83 1.41
C ILE A 33 16.62 -8.56 0.89
N VAL A 34 16.71 -8.77 -0.43
CA VAL A 34 17.90 -9.41 -1.03
C VAL A 34 19.15 -8.55 -0.80
N TRP A 35 19.03 -7.23 -0.88
CA TRP A 35 20.10 -6.31 -0.55
C TRP A 35 20.51 -6.40 0.93
N VAL A 36 19.55 -6.34 1.86
CA VAL A 36 19.81 -6.48 3.30
C VAL A 36 20.56 -7.78 3.60
N LEU A 37 20.12 -8.90 3.00
CA LEU A 37 20.74 -10.21 3.20
C LEU A 37 22.22 -10.26 2.76
N ARG A 38 22.60 -9.47 1.75
CA ARG A 38 23.92 -9.54 1.12
C ARG A 38 24.90 -8.48 1.62
N GLU A 39 24.40 -7.30 1.97
CA GLU A 39 25.23 -6.10 2.14
C GLU A 39 25.02 -5.39 3.50
N TYR A 40 23.96 -5.69 4.24
CA TYR A 40 23.69 -5.01 5.51
C TYR A 40 24.33 -5.75 6.69
N GLU A 41 25.39 -5.18 7.27
CA GLU A 41 26.23 -5.83 8.30
C GLU A 41 25.94 -5.35 9.74
N GLU A 42 25.04 -4.39 9.93
CA GLU A 42 24.71 -3.92 11.28
C GLU A 42 23.80 -4.90 12.03
N ILE A 43 23.93 -4.93 13.36
CA ILE A 43 23.07 -5.72 14.25
C ILE A 43 21.71 -5.05 14.44
N ASP A 44 21.67 -3.72 14.36
CA ASP A 44 20.44 -2.95 14.54
C ASP A 44 19.48 -3.16 13.37
N PRO A 45 18.16 -3.26 13.62
CA PRO A 45 17.20 -3.42 12.53
C PRO A 45 17.18 -2.20 11.61
N ILE A 46 16.79 -2.45 10.35
CA ILE A 46 16.58 -1.42 9.34
C ILE A 46 15.10 -1.38 8.93
N ILE A 47 14.56 -0.18 8.84
CA ILE A 47 13.20 0.08 8.36
C ILE A 47 13.23 0.17 6.83
N LEU A 48 12.50 -0.72 6.16
CA LEU A 48 12.32 -0.74 4.72
C LEU A 48 10.99 -0.08 4.35
N SER A 49 10.94 1.25 4.43
CA SER A 49 9.75 2.03 4.12
C SER A 49 10.07 3.19 3.18
N VAL A 50 9.02 3.71 2.54
CA VAL A 50 9.08 5.04 1.94
C VAL A 50 9.23 6.13 3.00
N GLY A 51 9.52 7.34 2.55
CA GLY A 51 9.60 8.48 3.44
C GLY A 51 8.23 8.93 3.92
N GLU A 52 8.21 9.73 4.98
CA GLU A 52 6.97 10.29 5.54
C GLU A 52 6.22 11.16 4.51
N GLU A 53 6.94 11.73 3.55
CA GLU A 53 6.40 12.51 2.44
C GLU A 53 5.51 11.71 1.48
N GLU A 54 5.60 10.37 1.51
CA GLU A 54 4.80 9.46 0.68
C GLU A 54 3.69 8.75 1.48
N GLU A 55 3.40 9.18 2.72
CA GLU A 55 2.26 8.68 3.48
C GLU A 55 0.93 9.09 2.81
N LEU A 56 0.00 8.15 2.71
CA LEU A 56 -1.32 8.35 2.10
C LEU A 56 -2.41 8.16 3.12
N SER A 57 -3.47 8.96 3.06
CA SER A 57 -4.68 8.66 3.83
C SER A 57 -5.43 7.43 3.26
N ILE A 58 -6.30 6.81 4.06
CA ILE A 58 -7.19 5.72 3.67
C ILE A 58 -8.08 6.24 2.57
N LYS A 59 -8.59 7.47 2.70
CA LYS A 59 -9.41 8.08 1.67
C LYS A 59 -8.67 8.16 0.34
N ASP A 60 -7.42 8.66 0.34
CA ASP A 60 -6.63 8.75 -0.88
C ASP A 60 -6.31 7.36 -1.46
N SER A 61 -6.09 6.37 -0.59
CA SER A 61 -5.85 4.98 -0.97
C SER A 61 -7.09 4.37 -1.64
N GLU A 62 -8.28 4.54 -1.05
CA GLU A 62 -9.56 4.11 -1.62
C GLU A 62 -9.84 4.79 -2.96
N ASP A 63 -9.57 6.09 -3.08
CA ASP A 63 -9.75 6.85 -4.32
C ASP A 63 -8.82 6.32 -5.44
N LEU A 64 -7.58 5.94 -5.11
CA LEU A 64 -6.65 5.33 -6.06
C LEU A 64 -7.08 3.93 -6.49
N ILE A 65 -7.58 3.10 -5.56
CA ILE A 65 -8.10 1.76 -5.86
C ILE A 65 -9.35 1.87 -6.74
N ALA A 66 -10.29 2.74 -6.38
CA ALA A 66 -11.52 2.97 -7.16
C ALA A 66 -11.19 3.41 -8.58
N LYS A 67 -10.21 4.32 -8.74
CA LYS A 67 -9.71 4.72 -10.05
C LYS A 67 -9.06 3.56 -10.80
N ALA A 68 -8.26 2.73 -10.14
CA ALA A 68 -7.57 1.60 -10.77
C ALA A 68 -8.54 0.49 -11.24
N LEU A 69 -9.68 0.34 -10.58
CA LEU A 69 -10.73 -0.62 -10.91
C LEU A 69 -11.85 -0.03 -11.78
N ASP A 70 -11.70 1.21 -12.27
CA ASP A 70 -12.75 1.95 -13.01
C ASP A 70 -14.11 1.95 -12.27
N PHE A 71 -14.08 2.01 -10.94
CA PHE A 71 -15.28 2.01 -10.11
C PHE A 71 -15.93 3.38 -10.10
N THR A 72 -17.19 3.44 -10.56
CA THR A 72 -17.98 4.69 -10.62
C THR A 72 -19.07 4.76 -9.54
N GLY A 73 -19.09 3.80 -8.60
CA GLY A 73 -20.06 3.78 -7.52
C GLY A 73 -19.75 4.80 -6.41
N LYS A 74 -20.64 4.89 -5.43
CA LYS A 74 -20.42 5.76 -4.27
C LYS A 74 -19.60 5.01 -3.21
N ILE A 75 -18.41 5.53 -2.90
CA ILE A 75 -17.63 5.12 -1.73
C ILE A 75 -18.33 5.70 -0.49
N GLN A 76 -18.73 4.84 0.44
CA GLN A 76 -19.37 5.23 1.68
C GLN A 76 -18.54 4.77 2.85
N PHE A 77 -18.28 5.72 3.75
CA PHE A 77 -17.44 5.43 4.88
C PHE A 77 -18.25 5.20 6.18
N ASP A 78 -18.02 4.07 6.87
CA ASP A 78 -18.74 3.66 8.08
C ASP A 78 -18.06 4.13 9.37
N THR A 79 -18.57 5.21 9.96
CA THR A 79 -18.01 5.77 11.20
C THR A 79 -18.43 5.02 12.47
N THR A 80 -19.14 3.88 12.37
CA THR A 80 -19.55 3.10 13.55
C THR A 80 -18.47 2.15 14.06
N MET A 81 -17.48 1.82 13.23
CA MET A 81 -16.32 1.01 13.64
C MET A 81 -15.26 1.90 14.28
N SER A 82 -14.53 1.35 15.26
CA SER A 82 -13.47 2.06 15.95
C SER A 82 -12.29 2.33 15.02
N ASP A 83 -11.80 3.55 15.10
CA ASP A 83 -10.56 3.99 14.48
C ASP A 83 -9.36 3.18 15.01
N GLY A 84 -8.49 2.75 14.08
CA GLY A 84 -7.22 2.07 14.42
C GLY A 84 -6.16 3.05 14.94
N GLN A 85 -4.91 2.60 15.03
CA GLN A 85 -3.81 3.50 15.36
C GLN A 85 -3.67 4.60 14.27
N MET A 86 -3.65 5.86 14.70
CA MET A 86 -3.66 7.01 13.78
C MET A 86 -2.35 7.22 13.01
N LYS A 87 -1.21 6.85 13.60
CA LYS A 87 0.11 6.98 12.97
C LYS A 87 1.14 6.02 13.61
N LYS A 88 1.91 5.31 12.79
CA LYS A 88 3.20 4.69 13.09
C LYS A 88 4.18 5.21 12.04
N THR A 89 4.59 6.45 12.25
CA THR A 89 5.64 7.05 11.44
C THR A 89 6.91 6.20 11.54
N ALA A 90 7.38 5.70 10.40
CA ALA A 90 8.62 4.93 10.32
C ALA A 90 9.65 5.77 9.57
N SER A 91 10.78 6.08 10.22
CA SER A 91 11.82 6.88 9.58
C SER A 91 12.69 6.01 8.68
N ASN A 92 12.70 6.32 7.38
CA ASN A 92 13.58 5.66 6.41
C ASN A 92 14.96 6.32 6.28
N THR A 93 15.34 7.19 7.21
CA THR A 93 16.63 7.91 7.20
C THR A 93 17.80 6.93 7.05
N LYS A 94 17.79 5.81 7.80
CA LYS A 94 18.81 4.76 7.73
C LYS A 94 18.89 4.13 6.33
N LEU A 95 17.74 3.78 5.74
CA LEU A 95 17.69 3.26 4.37
C LEU A 95 18.24 4.26 3.36
N LYS A 96 17.87 5.55 3.47
CA LYS A 96 18.35 6.61 2.58
C LYS A 96 19.88 6.84 2.70
N CYS A 97 20.49 6.59 3.86
CA CYS A 97 21.95 6.63 4.01
C CYS A 97 22.66 5.54 3.20
N TYR A 98 22.12 4.31 3.20
CA TYR A 98 22.70 3.19 2.46
C TYR A 98 22.35 3.20 0.97
N ARG A 99 21.13 3.61 0.63
CA ARG A 99 20.54 3.49 -0.70
C ARG A 99 19.88 4.82 -1.13
N PRO A 100 20.63 5.94 -1.22
CA PRO A 100 20.05 7.26 -1.53
C PRO A 100 19.40 7.33 -2.92
N ASN A 101 19.84 6.47 -3.84
CA ASN A 101 19.37 6.42 -5.22
C ASN A 101 18.32 5.32 -5.46
N PHE A 102 17.86 4.62 -4.42
CA PHE A 102 16.80 3.63 -4.60
C PHE A 102 15.48 4.34 -4.90
N THR A 103 14.89 4.01 -6.04
CA THR A 103 13.60 4.54 -6.48
C THR A 103 12.56 3.46 -6.30
N PHE A 104 11.59 3.73 -5.42
CA PHE A 104 10.43 2.87 -5.28
C PHE A 104 9.53 2.97 -6.51
N THR A 105 8.75 1.91 -6.75
CA THR A 105 7.70 1.91 -7.75
C THR A 105 6.70 3.05 -7.44
N PRO A 106 6.32 3.87 -8.44
CA PRO A 106 5.29 4.88 -8.27
C PRO A 106 4.00 4.25 -7.75
N LEU A 107 3.42 4.86 -6.73
CA LEU A 107 2.25 4.33 -6.02
C LEU A 107 1.06 4.02 -6.95
N ASN A 108 0.76 4.94 -7.86
CA ASN A 108 -0.33 4.80 -8.82
C ASN A 108 -0.13 3.60 -9.76
N GLU A 109 1.12 3.29 -10.10
CA GLU A 109 1.50 2.14 -10.90
C GLU A 109 1.39 0.86 -10.06
N ALA A 110 1.91 0.87 -8.83
CA ALA A 110 1.83 -0.25 -7.90
C ALA A 110 0.37 -0.70 -7.67
N ILE A 111 -0.54 0.25 -7.34
CA ILE A 111 -1.97 -0.05 -7.14
C ILE A 111 -2.58 -0.65 -8.40
N LYS A 112 -2.29 -0.06 -9.56
CA LYS A 112 -2.83 -0.55 -10.83
C LYS A 112 -2.36 -1.97 -11.13
N MET A 113 -1.08 -2.28 -10.90
CA MET A 113 -0.53 -3.63 -11.05
C MET A 113 -1.24 -4.62 -10.13
N THR A 114 -1.39 -4.28 -8.85
CA THR A 114 -2.06 -5.15 -7.85
C THR A 114 -3.54 -5.36 -8.19
N CYS A 115 -4.28 -4.31 -8.55
CA CYS A 115 -5.67 -4.40 -8.98
C CYS A 115 -5.82 -5.28 -10.23
N ASN A 116 -4.96 -5.10 -11.23
CA ASN A 116 -4.96 -5.92 -12.44
C ASN A 116 -4.68 -7.39 -12.12
N TRP A 117 -3.70 -7.67 -11.25
CA TRP A 117 -3.41 -9.03 -10.80
C TRP A 117 -4.61 -9.64 -10.08
N PHE A 118 -5.25 -8.91 -9.17
CA PHE A 118 -6.41 -9.40 -8.43
C PHE A 118 -7.58 -9.74 -9.36
N VAL A 119 -7.89 -8.88 -10.33
CA VAL A 119 -8.94 -9.13 -11.32
C VAL A 119 -8.62 -10.37 -12.17
N ALA A 120 -7.37 -10.53 -12.58
CA ALA A 120 -6.94 -11.67 -13.40
C ALA A 120 -6.89 -13.00 -12.64
N ASN A 121 -6.72 -12.95 -11.31
CA ASN A 121 -6.47 -14.13 -10.47
C ASN A 121 -7.54 -14.31 -9.38
N TYR A 122 -8.72 -13.71 -9.56
CA TYR A 122 -9.77 -13.66 -8.54
C TYR A 122 -10.12 -15.04 -7.95
N ASP A 123 -10.17 -16.07 -8.80
CA ASP A 123 -10.55 -17.44 -8.39
C ASP A 123 -9.51 -18.13 -7.49
N ILE A 124 -8.26 -17.68 -7.52
CA ILE A 124 -7.16 -18.24 -6.72
C ILE A 124 -6.68 -17.28 -5.63
N ALA A 125 -7.13 -16.03 -5.67
CA ALA A 125 -6.84 -15.04 -4.65
C ALA A 125 -7.53 -15.44 -3.33
N ARG A 126 -6.89 -15.12 -2.20
CA ARG A 126 -7.45 -15.41 -0.88
C ARG A 126 -8.62 -14.46 -0.59
N THR A 127 -9.81 -15.02 -0.38
CA THR A 127 -11.06 -14.30 -0.01
C THR A 127 -11.36 -14.35 1.48
#